data_AF-A0A1F3B713-F1
#
_entry.id   AF-A0A1F3B713-F1
#
_cell.length_a   1.000
_cell.length_b   1.000
_cell.length_c   1.000
_cell.angle_alpha   90.00
_cell.angle_beta   90.00
_cell.angle_gamma   90.00
#
_symmetry.space_group_name_H-M   'P 1'
#
loop_
_entity.id
_entity.type
_entity.pdbx_description
1 polymer ?
#
loop_
_entity_poly.entity_id
_entity_poly.type
_entity_poly.pdbx_seq_one_letter_code
_entity_poly.pdbx_strand_id
1 'polypeptide(L)'
;RHAQWDKLITLLPWVVLGMAVGAVTLWLTGRMDGGKDILGRIIGVLILILLGLHLARGRLGEQFTPRSKIGVAATGVGAGFATTVANAAGSIMNIYMAACRVSKHQFMGTLAWYFFTINLSKVPIYLAVSAIQPENPVMTLNSLLFTLLISPGLLLGAFMGKWLLPRIPRRTFEDIVLILASAAAVKLLIG
;
A
#
# COMPACT_ATOMS: atom_id res chain seq x y z
N ARG A 1 20.63 -10.26 7.09
CA ARG A 1 21.99 -9.69 6.90
C ARG A 1 21.99 -8.27 6.28
N HIS A 2 21.04 -7.88 5.43
CA HIS A 2 21.00 -6.51 4.84
C HIS A 2 19.87 -5.60 5.36
N ALA A 3 18.94 -6.08 6.19
CA ALA A 3 17.86 -5.24 6.70
C ALA A 3 18.36 -4.14 7.66
N GLN A 4 17.86 -2.93 7.51
CA GLN A 4 18.14 -1.78 8.37
C GLN A 4 17.07 -1.67 9.46
N TRP A 5 17.19 -2.49 10.50
CA TRP A 5 16.20 -2.62 11.57
C TRP A 5 15.94 -1.32 12.33
N ASP A 6 16.97 -0.52 12.58
CA ASP A 6 16.84 0.75 13.31
C ASP A 6 15.86 1.71 12.61
N LYS A 7 15.92 1.74 11.26
CA LYS A 7 15.02 2.56 10.44
C LYS A 7 13.59 2.03 10.44
N LEU A 8 13.42 0.71 10.49
CA LEU A 8 12.11 0.06 10.58
C LEU A 8 11.47 0.28 11.95
N ILE A 9 12.21 0.04 13.03
CA ILE A 9 11.71 0.18 14.41
C ILE A 9 11.31 1.63 14.70
N THR A 10 12.03 2.61 14.15
CA THR A 10 11.66 4.03 14.26
C THR A 10 10.36 4.36 13.52
N LEU A 11 10.12 3.71 12.37
CA LEU A 11 8.94 3.96 11.54
C LEU A 11 7.70 3.15 12.00
N LEU A 12 7.92 1.97 12.56
CA LEU A 12 6.90 0.98 12.92
C LEU A 12 5.77 1.52 13.79
N PRO A 13 6.02 2.29 14.87
CA PRO A 13 4.94 2.84 15.70
C PRO A 13 3.95 3.69 14.89
N TRP A 14 4.48 4.50 13.96
CA TRP A 14 3.67 5.34 13.09
C TRP A 14 2.91 4.53 12.04
N VAL A 15 3.52 3.45 11.55
CA VAL A 15 2.86 2.50 10.63
C VAL A 15 1.73 1.79 11.35
N VAL A 16 1.96 1.29 12.57
CA VAL A 16 0.92 0.67 13.39
C VAL A 16 -0.23 1.65 13.66
N LEU A 17 0.09 2.91 13.98
CA LEU A 17 -0.94 3.95 14.12
C LEU A 17 -1.75 4.14 12.83
N GLY A 18 -1.08 4.23 11.67
CA GLY A 18 -1.75 4.30 10.38
C GLY A 18 -2.61 3.07 10.08
N MET A 19 -2.13 1.88 10.42
CA MET A 19 -2.88 0.63 10.26
C MET A 19 -4.11 0.59 11.16
N ALA A 20 -4.01 1.10 12.40
CA ALA A 20 -5.14 1.22 13.32
C ALA A 20 -6.19 2.19 12.76
N VAL A 21 -5.78 3.35 12.25
CA VAL A 21 -6.69 4.29 11.57
C VAL A 21 -7.34 3.64 10.35
N GLY A 22 -6.58 2.87 9.56
CA GLY A 22 -7.12 2.10 8.43
C GLY A 22 -8.13 1.04 8.86
N ALA A 23 -7.86 0.32 9.95
CA ALA A 23 -8.76 -0.68 10.51
C ALA A 23 -10.07 -0.05 11.02
N VAL A 24 -9.98 1.09 11.71
CA VAL A 24 -11.15 1.88 12.12
C VAL A 24 -11.93 2.37 10.91
N THR A 25 -11.26 2.77 9.84
CA THR A 25 -11.92 3.20 8.59
C THR A 25 -12.70 2.05 7.94
N LEU A 26 -12.10 0.86 7.84
CA LEU A 26 -12.78 -0.34 7.37
C LEU A 26 -13.97 -0.71 8.26
N TRP A 27 -13.79 -0.58 9.57
CA TRP A 27 -14.84 -0.87 10.53
C TRP A 27 -16.02 0.11 10.43
N LEU A 28 -15.77 1.41 10.38
CA LEU A 28 -16.81 2.43 10.24
C LEU A 28 -17.56 2.27 8.91
N THR A 29 -16.82 2.15 7.80
CA THR A 29 -17.43 2.01 6.47
C THR A 29 -18.18 0.69 6.29
N GLY A 30 -17.73 -0.41 6.91
CA GLY A 30 -18.46 -1.68 6.88
C GLY A 30 -19.81 -1.66 7.63
N ARG A 31 -20.06 -0.62 8.44
CA ARG A 31 -21.24 -0.48 9.30
C ARG A 31 -22.29 0.49 8.77
N MET A 32 -21.93 1.31 7.80
CA MET A 32 -22.77 2.37 7.26
C MET A 32 -23.44 1.91 5.96
N ASP A 33 -24.72 2.25 5.80
CA ASP A 33 -25.39 2.16 4.50
C ASP A 33 -24.68 3.10 3.50
N GLY A 34 -24.30 2.58 2.33
CA GLY A 34 -23.46 3.31 1.36
C GLY A 34 -21.97 3.38 1.73
N GLY A 35 -21.52 2.68 2.77
CA GLY A 35 -20.12 2.71 3.20
C GLY A 35 -19.10 2.19 2.17
N LYS A 36 -19.54 1.35 1.22
CA LYS A 36 -18.72 0.93 0.07
C LYS A 36 -18.34 2.12 -0.82
N ASP A 37 -19.26 3.05 -1.06
CA ASP A 37 -19.01 4.25 -1.88
C ASP A 37 -18.07 5.22 -1.15
N ILE A 38 -18.25 5.35 0.17
CA ILE A 38 -17.36 6.15 1.02
C ILE A 38 -15.94 5.56 1.00
N LEU A 39 -15.81 4.24 1.18
CA LEU A 39 -14.53 3.54 1.11
C LEU A 39 -13.89 3.69 -0.27
N GLY A 40 -14.69 3.58 -1.33
CA GLY A 40 -14.28 3.84 -2.71
C GLY A 40 -13.69 5.24 -2.87
N ARG A 41 -14.41 6.28 -2.43
CA ARG A 41 -13.91 7.67 -2.45
C ARG A 41 -12.63 7.85 -1.66
N ILE A 42 -12.50 7.25 -0.48
CA ILE A 42 -11.28 7.28 0.34
C ILE A 42 -10.10 6.68 -0.43
N ILE A 43 -10.29 5.50 -1.05
CA ILE A 43 -9.26 4.85 -1.87
C ILE A 43 -8.93 5.70 -3.10
N GLY A 44 -9.93 6.28 -3.77
CA GLY A 44 -9.75 7.16 -4.92
C GLY A 44 -8.91 8.40 -4.58
N VAL A 45 -9.26 9.12 -3.51
CA VAL A 45 -8.46 10.25 -3.00
C VAL A 45 -7.04 9.81 -2.65
N LEU A 46 -6.89 8.68 -1.96
CA LEU A 46 -5.58 8.15 -1.61
C LEU A 46 -4.73 7.87 -2.86
N ILE A 47 -5.29 7.23 -3.89
CA ILE A 47 -4.58 6.98 -5.16
C ILE A 47 -4.15 8.29 -5.81
N LEU A 48 -5.04 9.30 -5.88
CA LEU A 48 -4.69 10.62 -6.42
C LEU A 48 -3.54 11.28 -5.65
N ILE A 49 -3.56 11.20 -4.31
CA ILE A 49 -2.45 11.68 -3.48
C ILE A 49 -1.16 10.93 -3.85
N LEU A 50 -1.19 9.60 -3.93
CA LEU A 50 -0.02 8.79 -4.26
C LEU A 50 0.53 9.07 -5.67
N LEU A 51 -0.35 9.32 -6.65
CA LEU A 51 0.03 9.73 -8.01
C LEU A 51 0.66 11.12 -8.00
N GLY A 52 0.07 12.06 -7.25
CA GLY A 52 0.64 13.39 -7.04
C GLY A 52 2.03 13.32 -6.42
N LEU A 53 2.22 12.50 -5.37
CA LEU A 53 3.52 12.25 -4.73
C LEU A 53 4.53 11.62 -5.71
N HIS A 54 4.08 10.69 -6.55
CA HIS A 54 4.93 10.06 -7.56
C HIS A 54 5.44 11.08 -8.59
N LEU A 55 4.56 11.93 -9.12
CA LEU A 55 4.91 12.99 -10.06
C LEU A 55 5.78 14.08 -9.42
N ALA A 56 5.43 14.48 -8.19
CA ALA A 56 6.18 15.47 -7.41
C ALA A 56 7.61 14.98 -7.15
N ARG A 57 7.80 13.70 -6.82
CA ARG A 57 9.14 13.10 -6.68
C ARG A 57 9.95 13.22 -7.96
N GLY A 58 9.33 12.99 -9.13
CA GLY A 58 10.00 13.12 -10.42
C GLY A 58 10.51 14.54 -10.70
N ARG A 59 9.83 15.57 -10.18
CA ARG A 59 10.20 16.99 -10.36
C ARG A 59 11.10 17.56 -9.27
N LEU A 60 10.85 17.21 -8.01
CA LEU A 60 11.49 17.80 -6.82
C LEU A 60 12.73 17.02 -6.36
N GLY A 61 12.94 15.80 -6.88
CA GLY A 61 14.12 14.99 -6.58
C GLY A 61 14.30 14.74 -5.08
N GLU A 62 15.52 14.94 -4.58
CA GLU A 62 15.87 14.71 -3.17
C GLU A 62 15.26 15.70 -2.17
N GLN A 63 14.63 16.79 -2.63
CA GLN A 63 13.96 17.76 -1.74
C GLN A 63 12.68 17.17 -1.12
N PHE A 64 12.13 16.12 -1.73
CA PHE A 64 10.93 15.43 -1.27
C PHE A 64 11.19 14.38 -0.17
N THR A 65 12.37 14.44 0.46
CA THR A 65 12.81 13.45 1.45
C THR A 65 12.33 13.85 2.86
N PRO A 66 11.55 13.01 3.56
CA PRO A 66 11.15 13.29 4.94
C PRO A 66 12.36 13.23 5.86
N ARG A 67 13.01 14.38 6.09
CA ARG A 67 14.16 14.51 7.02
C ARG A 67 13.74 14.87 8.43
N SER A 68 12.54 15.43 8.62
CA SER A 68 12.02 15.81 9.93
C SER A 68 11.32 14.65 10.63
N LYS A 69 11.30 14.67 11.97
CA LYS A 69 10.55 13.68 12.78
C LYS A 69 9.07 13.61 12.38
N ILE A 70 8.48 14.77 12.06
CA ILE A 70 7.10 14.89 11.57
C ILE A 70 6.95 14.22 10.21
N GLY A 71 7.91 14.40 9.30
CA GLY A 71 7.89 13.75 7.99
C GLY A 71 7.96 12.22 8.11
N VAL A 72 8.77 11.70 9.03
CA VAL A 72 8.84 10.25 9.32
C VAL A 72 7.52 9.74 9.87
N ALA A 73 6.91 10.47 10.83
CA ALA A 73 5.62 10.12 11.40
C ALA A 73 4.50 10.11 10.34
N ALA A 74 4.39 11.18 9.54
CA ALA A 74 3.40 11.29 8.47
C ALA A 74 3.59 10.19 7.41
N THR A 75 4.84 9.86 7.07
CA THR A 75 5.17 8.77 6.16
C THR A 75 4.73 7.43 6.72
N GLY A 76 5.02 7.16 7.99
CA GLY A 76 4.61 5.91 8.65
C GLY A 76 3.10 5.78 8.73
N VAL A 77 2.39 6.80 9.21
CA VAL A 77 0.92 6.82 9.28
C VAL A 77 0.31 6.65 7.89
N GLY A 78 0.79 7.40 6.90
CA GLY A 78 0.33 7.30 5.52
C GLY A 78 0.56 5.91 4.93
N ALA A 79 1.74 5.32 5.15
CA ALA A 79 2.06 3.97 4.70
C ALA A 79 1.16 2.92 5.38
N GLY A 80 0.97 3.01 6.70
CA GLY A 80 0.10 2.13 7.48
C GLY A 80 -1.36 2.19 7.02
N PHE A 81 -1.88 3.40 6.82
CA PHE A 81 -3.23 3.60 6.32
C PHE A 81 -3.39 3.06 4.90
N ALA A 82 -2.49 3.44 4.00
CA ALA A 82 -2.54 3.07 2.59
C ALA A 82 -2.42 1.56 2.39
N THR A 83 -1.59 0.86 3.18
CA THR A 83 -1.51 -0.61 3.09
C THR A 83 -2.78 -1.28 3.60
N THR A 84 -3.38 -0.78 4.68
CA THR A 84 -4.54 -1.43 5.30
C THR A 84 -5.81 -1.26 4.46
N VAL A 85 -6.01 -0.08 3.87
CA VAL A 85 -7.25 0.24 3.13
C VAL A 85 -7.14 -0.07 1.63
N ALA A 86 -5.97 0.11 1.02
CA ALA A 86 -5.80 0.01 -0.43
C ALA A 86 -4.60 -0.85 -0.89
N ASN A 87 -3.85 -1.47 0.04
CA ASN A 87 -2.59 -2.16 -0.25
C ASN A 87 -1.57 -1.31 -1.04
N ALA A 88 -1.56 0.01 -0.82
CA ALA A 88 -0.88 0.98 -1.68
C ALA A 88 0.36 1.64 -1.05
N ALA A 89 0.92 1.08 0.03
CA ALA A 89 2.06 1.67 0.73
C ALA A 89 3.40 1.61 -0.03
N GLY A 90 3.45 0.85 -1.15
CA GLY A 90 4.65 0.64 -1.96
C GLY A 90 5.35 1.94 -2.38
N SER A 91 4.59 2.88 -2.91
CA SER A 91 5.09 4.18 -3.38
C SER A 91 5.66 5.02 -2.23
N ILE A 92 4.95 5.10 -1.10
CA ILE A 92 5.36 5.82 0.11
C ILE A 92 6.69 5.24 0.64
N MET A 93 6.77 3.92 0.78
CA MET A 93 7.96 3.26 1.31
C MET A 93 9.16 3.37 0.38
N ASN A 94 8.95 3.36 -0.93
CA ASN A 94 10.00 3.61 -1.91
C ASN A 94 10.57 5.04 -1.82
N ILE A 95 9.74 6.02 -1.47
CA ILE A 95 10.19 7.40 -1.23
C ILE A 95 10.98 7.48 0.07
N TYR A 96 10.45 6.92 1.16
CA TYR A 96 11.13 6.87 2.46
C TYR A 96 12.49 6.17 2.40
N MET A 97 12.56 5.01 1.76
CA MET A 97 13.81 4.26 1.71
C MET A 97 14.83 4.90 0.77
N ALA A 98 14.39 5.60 -0.27
CA ALA A 98 15.29 6.41 -1.10
C ALA A 98 15.89 7.56 -0.29
N ALA A 99 15.09 8.20 0.57
CA ALA A 99 15.57 9.24 1.49
C ALA A 99 16.64 8.76 2.47
N CYS A 100 16.60 7.48 2.86
CA CYS A 100 17.57 6.90 3.79
C CYS A 100 18.96 6.66 3.15
N ARG A 101 19.11 6.85 1.83
CA ARG A 101 20.38 6.67 1.08
C ARG A 101 21.11 5.35 1.37
N VAL A 102 20.35 4.27 1.57
CA VAL A 102 20.89 2.93 1.85
C VAL A 102 21.36 2.24 0.57
N SER A 103 22.31 1.30 0.67
CA SER A 103 22.75 0.51 -0.48
C SER A 103 21.61 -0.31 -1.11
N LYS A 104 21.73 -0.69 -2.38
CA LYS A 104 20.70 -1.47 -3.09
C LYS A 104 20.29 -2.75 -2.34
N HIS A 105 21.25 -3.49 -1.78
CA HIS A 105 20.96 -4.70 -1.00
C HIS A 105 20.23 -4.40 0.31
N GLN A 106 20.60 -3.30 0.99
CA GLN A 106 19.90 -2.87 2.19
C GLN A 106 18.50 -2.36 1.90
N PHE A 107 18.30 -1.65 0.78
CA PHE A 107 17.00 -1.20 0.31
C PHE A 107 16.07 -2.38 0.11
N MET A 108 16.48 -3.36 -0.70
CA MET A 108 15.68 -4.55 -1.01
C MET A 108 15.41 -5.40 0.23
N GLY A 109 16.44 -5.64 1.06
CA GLY A 109 16.30 -6.43 2.28
C GLY A 109 15.38 -5.78 3.31
N THR A 110 15.48 -4.46 3.50
CA THR A 110 14.63 -3.70 4.43
C THR A 110 13.17 -3.69 3.99
N LEU A 111 12.91 -3.44 2.69
CA LEU A 111 11.54 -3.48 2.18
C LEU A 111 10.94 -4.88 2.24
N ALA A 112 11.73 -5.94 1.98
CA ALA A 112 11.24 -7.30 2.09
C ALA A 112 10.74 -7.62 3.51
N TRP A 113 11.55 -7.29 4.53
CA TRP A 113 11.14 -7.47 5.93
C TRP A 113 9.98 -6.56 6.32
N TYR A 114 9.99 -5.30 5.88
CA TYR A 114 8.87 -4.38 6.11
C TYR A 114 7.56 -4.96 5.58
N PHE A 115 7.50 -5.29 4.29
CA PHE A 115 6.26 -5.79 3.69
C PHE A 115 5.87 -7.15 4.26
N PHE A 116 6.82 -8.01 4.61
CA PHE A 116 6.51 -9.27 5.27
C PHE A 116 5.85 -9.05 6.64
N THR A 117 6.49 -8.30 7.53
CA THR A 117 5.98 -8.06 8.89
C THR A 117 4.64 -7.32 8.87
N ILE A 118 4.55 -6.25 8.06
CA ILE A 118 3.33 -5.45 7.98
C ILE A 118 2.19 -6.26 7.38
N ASN A 119 2.40 -6.99 6.27
CA ASN A 119 1.33 -7.80 5.71
C ASN A 119 0.91 -8.95 6.62
N LEU A 120 1.85 -9.58 7.34
CA LEU A 120 1.50 -10.61 8.32
C LEU A 120 0.64 -10.04 9.44
N SER A 121 0.95 -8.83 9.94
CA SER A 121 0.16 -8.16 10.97
C SER A 121 -1.25 -7.75 10.51
N LYS A 122 -1.52 -7.67 9.20
CA LYS A 122 -2.86 -7.39 8.68
C LYS A 122 -3.82 -8.55 8.91
N VAL A 123 -3.34 -9.79 8.95
CA VAL A 123 -4.20 -10.98 9.14
C VAL A 123 -4.98 -10.91 10.45
N PRO A 124 -4.37 -10.74 11.64
CA PRO A 124 -5.13 -10.62 12.88
C PRO A 124 -6.03 -9.36 12.91
N ILE A 125 -5.62 -8.26 12.27
CA ILE A 125 -6.45 -7.04 12.18
C ILE A 125 -7.73 -7.31 11.36
N TYR A 126 -7.61 -7.93 10.20
CA TYR A 126 -8.75 -8.24 9.35
C TYR A 126 -9.67 -9.30 9.97
N LEU A 127 -9.09 -10.30 10.67
CA LEU A 127 -9.88 -11.24 11.45
C LEU A 127 -10.64 -10.54 12.58
N ALA A 128 -10.01 -9.62 13.31
CA ALA A 128 -10.66 -8.85 14.37
C ALA A 128 -11.80 -7.98 13.83
N VAL A 129 -11.58 -7.23 12.74
CA VAL A 129 -12.64 -6.42 12.11
C VAL A 129 -13.80 -7.31 11.62
N SER A 130 -13.48 -8.45 11.01
CA SER A 130 -14.50 -9.42 10.53
C SER A 130 -15.28 -10.05 11.68
N ALA A 131 -14.64 -10.34 12.81
CA ALA A 131 -15.31 -10.87 14.00
C ALA A 131 -16.27 -9.85 14.63
N ILE A 132 -15.94 -8.56 14.58
CA ILE A 132 -16.80 -7.47 15.08
C ILE A 132 -17.97 -7.19 14.12
N GLN A 133 -17.82 -7.51 12.83
CA GLN A 133 -18.84 -7.28 11.79
C GLN A 133 -19.09 -8.55 10.94
N PRO A 134 -19.76 -9.58 11.51
CA PRO A 134 -19.99 -10.84 10.81
C PRO A 134 -20.83 -10.72 9.53
N GLU A 135 -21.67 -9.68 9.44
CA GLU A 135 -22.53 -9.39 8.28
C GLU A 135 -21.74 -8.84 7.08
N ASN A 136 -20.61 -8.16 7.33
CA ASN A 136 -19.75 -7.56 6.31
C ASN A 136 -18.27 -7.88 6.58
N PRO A 137 -17.87 -9.17 6.54
CA PRO A 137 -16.53 -9.58 6.90
C PRO A 137 -15.51 -9.12 5.85
N VAL A 138 -14.43 -8.52 6.31
CA VAL A 138 -13.29 -8.12 5.46
C VAL A 138 -12.53 -9.35 4.95
N MET A 139 -12.53 -10.44 5.71
CA MET A 139 -11.85 -11.69 5.39
C MET A 139 -12.73 -12.90 5.69
N THR A 140 -12.91 -13.78 4.69
CA THR A 140 -13.75 -15.00 4.82
C THR A 140 -13.02 -16.25 4.32
N LEU A 141 -13.44 -17.43 4.80
CA LEU A 141 -12.93 -18.71 4.27
C LEU A 141 -13.16 -18.84 2.77
N ASN A 142 -14.32 -18.38 2.27
CA ASN A 142 -14.62 -18.38 0.84
C ASN A 142 -13.64 -17.51 0.05
N SER A 143 -13.29 -16.31 0.56
CA SER A 143 -12.30 -15.44 -0.08
C SER A 143 -10.90 -16.08 -0.13
N LEU A 144 -10.53 -16.85 0.90
CA LEU A 144 -9.26 -17.59 0.96
C LEU A 144 -9.24 -18.75 -0.04
N LEU A 145 -10.31 -19.55 -0.09
CA LEU A 145 -10.44 -20.65 -1.06
C LEU A 145 -10.44 -20.13 -2.49
N PHE A 146 -11.14 -19.03 -2.75
CA PHE A 146 -11.12 -18.36 -4.04
C PHE A 146 -9.72 -17.89 -4.44
N THR A 147 -8.98 -17.29 -3.50
CA THR A 147 -7.58 -16.89 -3.72
C THR A 147 -6.69 -18.09 -4.03
N LEU A 148 -6.87 -19.21 -3.31
CA LEU A 148 -6.12 -20.44 -3.55
C LEU A 148 -6.44 -21.04 -4.94
N LEU A 149 -7.71 -21.06 -5.32
CA LEU A 149 -8.17 -21.55 -6.62
C LEU A 149 -7.58 -20.75 -7.79
N ILE A 150 -7.47 -19.43 -7.64
CA ILE A 150 -6.91 -18.53 -8.66
C ILE A 150 -5.38 -18.43 -8.57
N SER A 151 -4.76 -18.94 -7.52
CA SER A 151 -3.31 -18.86 -7.31
C SER A 151 -2.45 -19.36 -8.51
N PRO A 152 -2.85 -20.38 -9.30
CA PRO A 152 -2.13 -20.73 -10.52
C PRO A 152 -2.13 -19.59 -11.55
N GLY A 153 -3.26 -18.92 -11.73
CA GLY A 153 -3.37 -17.74 -12.59
C GLY A 153 -2.53 -16.56 -12.08
N LEU A 154 -2.47 -16.37 -10.76
CA LEU A 154 -1.59 -15.38 -10.14
C LEU A 154 -0.11 -15.67 -10.42
N LEU A 155 0.32 -16.93 -10.31
CA LEU A 155 1.68 -17.35 -10.64
C LEU A 155 1.98 -17.14 -12.13
N LEU A 156 1.07 -17.53 -13.02
CA LEU A 156 1.20 -17.29 -14.45
C LEU A 156 1.36 -15.79 -14.75
N GLY A 157 0.50 -14.95 -14.18
CA GLY A 157 0.59 -13.50 -14.31
C GLY A 157 1.91 -12.93 -13.79
N ALA A 158 2.42 -13.45 -12.67
CA ALA A 158 3.73 -13.04 -12.13
C ALA A 158 4.89 -13.43 -13.04
N PHE A 159 4.90 -14.64 -13.60
CA PHE A 159 5.91 -15.09 -14.56
C PHE A 159 5.83 -14.30 -15.87
N MET A 160 4.63 -14.07 -16.39
CA MET A 160 4.40 -13.23 -17.56
C MET A 160 4.88 -11.80 -17.31
N GLY A 161 4.58 -11.21 -16.15
CA GLY A 161 5.06 -9.89 -15.77
C GLY A 161 6.58 -9.83 -15.70
N LYS A 162 7.23 -10.81 -15.05
CA LYS A 162 8.70 -10.92 -15.02
C LYS A 162 9.32 -11.01 -16.41
N TRP A 163 8.66 -11.72 -17.33
CA TRP A 163 9.12 -11.87 -18.70
C TRP A 163 8.87 -10.60 -19.54
N LEU A 164 7.71 -9.94 -19.38
CA LEU A 164 7.31 -8.80 -20.20
C LEU A 164 7.94 -7.49 -19.75
N LEU A 165 8.10 -7.27 -18.43
CA LEU A 165 8.56 -5.99 -17.87
C LEU A 165 9.89 -5.48 -18.45
N PRO A 166 10.93 -6.32 -18.69
CA PRO A 166 12.17 -5.88 -19.33
C PRO A 166 12.01 -5.44 -20.80
N ARG A 167 10.90 -5.80 -21.46
CA ARG A 167 10.62 -5.52 -22.88
C ARG A 167 9.84 -4.22 -23.09
N ILE A 168 9.26 -3.65 -22.03
CA ILE A 168 8.48 -2.42 -22.11
C ILE A 168 9.40 -1.22 -21.81
N PRO A 169 9.44 -0.19 -22.67
CA PRO A 169 10.16 1.04 -22.36
C PRO A 169 9.65 1.67 -21.06
N ARG A 170 10.57 2.12 -20.20
CA ARG A 170 10.24 2.68 -18.89
C ARG A 170 9.16 3.77 -18.94
N ARG A 171 9.25 4.70 -19.91
CA ARG A 171 8.27 5.78 -20.09
C ARG A 171 6.88 5.24 -20.39
N THR A 172 6.77 4.31 -21.34
CA THR A 172 5.50 3.68 -21.71
C THR A 172 4.87 2.94 -20.52
N PHE A 173 5.68 2.23 -19.73
CA PHE A 173 5.20 1.58 -18.51
C PHE A 173 4.67 2.61 -17.50
N GLU A 174 5.43 3.68 -17.25
CA GLU A 174 5.03 4.76 -16.33
C GLU A 174 3.72 5.44 -16.81
N ASP A 175 3.60 5.76 -18.10
CA ASP A 175 2.40 6.37 -18.69
C ASP A 175 1.17 5.47 -18.55
N ILE A 176 1.29 4.18 -18.87
CA ILE A 176 0.21 3.20 -18.72
C ILE A 176 -0.25 3.13 -17.26
N VAL A 177 0.68 3.01 -16.31
CA VAL A 177 0.35 2.93 -14.89
C VAL A 177 -0.34 4.21 -14.41
N LEU A 178 0.15 5.39 -14.82
CA LEU A 178 -0.44 6.67 -14.46
C LEU A 178 -1.86 6.82 -15.01
N ILE A 179 -2.09 6.46 -16.28
CA ILE A 179 -3.42 6.54 -16.92
C ILE A 179 -4.39 5.59 -16.21
N LEU A 180 -4.01 4.32 -16.04
CA LEU A 180 -4.89 3.31 -15.42
C LEU A 180 -5.21 3.63 -13.97
N ALA A 181 -4.21 4.08 -13.19
CA ALA A 181 -4.42 4.46 -11.80
C ALA A 181 -5.32 5.71 -11.68
N SER A 182 -5.14 6.69 -12.58
CA SER A 182 -6.00 7.88 -12.63
C SER A 182 -7.44 7.51 -12.98
N ALA A 183 -7.64 6.66 -13.99
CA ALA A 183 -8.95 6.18 -14.38
C ALA A 183 -9.64 5.40 -13.24
N ALA A 184 -8.90 4.52 -12.56
CA ALA A 184 -9.40 3.79 -11.40
C ALA A 184 -9.79 4.73 -10.24
N ALA A 185 -8.98 5.75 -9.95
CA ALA A 185 -9.28 6.73 -8.92
C ALA A 185 -10.53 7.55 -9.25
N VAL A 186 -10.67 8.02 -10.49
CA VAL A 186 -11.86 8.75 -10.95
C VAL A 186 -13.11 7.87 -10.86
N LYS A 187 -13.03 6.61 -11.31
CA LYS A 187 -14.13 5.65 -11.18
C LYS A 187 -14.56 5.51 -9.72
N LEU A 188 -13.62 5.29 -8.80
CA LEU A 188 -13.89 5.15 -7.37
C LEU A 188 -14.50 6.40 -6.72
N LEU A 189 -14.27 7.59 -7.28
CA LEU A 189 -14.84 8.84 -6.78
C LEU A 189 -16.29 9.07 -7.23
N ILE A 190 -16.58 8.69 -8.47
CA ILE A 190 -17.87 8.97 -9.13
C ILE A 190 -18.87 7.81 -8.91
N GLY A 191 -18.38 6.58 -8.70
CA GLY A 191 -19.18 5.35 -8.65
C GLY A 191 -19.06 4.54 -9.92
#